data_AF-A0A919B1F2-F1
#
_entry.id   AF-A0A919B1F2-F1
#
_cell.length_a   1.000
_cell.length_b   1.000
_cell.length_c   1.000
_cell.angle_alpha   90.00
_cell.angle_beta   90.00
_cell.angle_gamma   90.00
#
_symmetry.space_group_name_H-M   'P 1'
#
loop_
_entity.id
_entity.type
_entity.pdbx_description
1 polymer ?
#
loop_
_entity_poly.entity_id
_entity_poly.type
_entity_poly.pdbx_seq_one_letter_code
_entity_poly.pdbx_strand_id
1 'polypeptide(L)'
;MSLMKRYVEDSDLVRELAREAAQLLRATDRMRALDGAFTACGEAAGKYADPEAVLKRLVREAVFEYGAVRSQHRNAERTPEPVL
;
A
#
# COMPACT_ATOMS: atom_id res chain seq x y z
N MET A 1 16.98 2.49 18.52
CA MET A 1 16.59 2.67 17.10
C MET A 1 16.07 4.09 16.92
N SER A 2 16.51 4.84 15.91
CA SER A 2 16.06 6.24 15.72
C SER A 2 14.63 6.28 15.17
N LEU A 3 13.88 7.36 15.45
CA LEU A 3 12.52 7.57 14.94
C LEU A 3 12.47 7.56 13.40
N MET A 4 13.52 8.06 12.75
CA MET A 4 13.64 8.05 11.29
C MET A 4 13.71 6.63 10.73
N LYS A 5 14.50 5.74 11.36
CA LYS A 5 14.61 4.34 10.92
C LYS A 5 13.27 3.60 11.08
N ARG A 6 12.54 3.85 12.16
CA ARG A 6 11.21 3.25 12.39
C ARG A 6 10.18 3.71 11.36
N TYR A 7 10.17 5.00 11.01
CA TYR A 7 9.24 5.50 9.99
C TYR A 7 9.45 4.83 8.64
N VAL A 8 10.71 4.64 8.23
CA VAL A 8 11.04 3.94 6.98
C VAL A 8 10.53 2.50 7.02
N GLU A 9 10.74 1.79 8.13
CA GLU A 9 10.24 0.41 8.29
C GLU A 9 8.70 0.33 8.25
N ASP A 10 8.02 1.22 8.96
CA ASP A 10 6.54 1.29 8.94
C ASP A 10 6.02 1.67 7.53
N SER A 11 6.71 2.59 6.83
CA SER A 11 6.40 3.01 5.45
C SER A 11 6.56 1.87 4.45
N ASP A 12 7.68 1.14 4.51
CA ASP A 12 7.95 0.01 3.63
C ASP A 12 6.91 -1.10 3.85
N LEU A 13 6.54 -1.37 5.11
CA LEU A 13 5.50 -2.34 5.44
C LEU A 13 4.14 -1.99 4.79
N VAL A 14 3.66 -0.75 4.97
CA VAL A 14 2.34 -0.37 4.45
C VAL A 14 2.33 -0.32 2.91
N ARG A 15 3.45 0.02 2.28
CA ARG A 15 3.61 -0.03 0.82
C ARG A 15 3.59 -1.47 0.31
N GLU A 16 4.25 -2.39 0.99
CA GLU A 16 4.22 -3.82 0.63
C GLU A 16 2.80 -4.38 0.71
N LEU A 17 2.08 -4.16 1.82
CA LEU A 17 0.70 -4.60 1.97
C LEU A 17 -0.23 -4.01 0.90
N ALA A 18 -0.05 -2.73 0.56
CA ALA A 18 -0.81 -2.08 -0.50
C ALA A 18 -0.48 -2.65 -1.90
N ARG A 19 0.79 -3.01 -2.15
CA ARG A 19 1.22 -3.66 -3.39
C ARG A 19 0.61 -5.05 -3.53
N GLU A 20 0.66 -5.86 -2.48
CA GLU A 20 0.03 -7.19 -2.45
C GLU A 20 -1.48 -7.09 -2.71
N ALA A 21 -2.16 -6.15 -2.05
CA ALA A 21 -3.58 -5.90 -2.28
C ALA A 21 -3.88 -5.54 -3.75
N ALA A 22 -3.03 -4.72 -4.39
CA ALA A 22 -3.21 -4.31 -5.78
C ALA A 22 -3.13 -5.47 -6.79
N GLN A 23 -2.39 -6.53 -6.46
CA GLN A 23 -2.23 -7.71 -7.31
C GLN A 23 -3.40 -8.69 -7.20
N LEU A 24 -4.25 -8.56 -6.18
CA LEU A 24 -5.43 -9.41 -6.02
C LEU A 24 -6.47 -9.14 -7.11
N LEU A 25 -6.83 -10.20 -7.84
CA LEU A 25 -7.80 -10.15 -8.94
C LEU A 25 -9.22 -9.88 -8.43
N ARG A 26 -9.65 -10.67 -7.43
CA ARG A 26 -10.99 -10.59 -6.85
C ARG A 26 -11.15 -9.31 -6.05
N ALA A 27 -12.23 -8.57 -6.34
CA ALA A 27 -12.51 -7.30 -5.70
C ALA A 27 -12.71 -7.40 -4.18
N THR A 28 -13.35 -8.48 -3.70
CA THR A 28 -13.59 -8.73 -2.27
C THR A 28 -12.29 -8.95 -1.50
N ASP A 29 -11.39 -9.75 -2.06
CA ASP A 29 -10.12 -10.09 -1.42
C ASP A 29 -9.21 -8.86 -1.38
N ARG A 30 -9.21 -8.09 -2.48
CA ARG A 30 -8.52 -6.80 -2.57
C ARG A 30 -9.02 -5.79 -1.54
N MET A 31 -10.33 -5.67 -1.37
CA MET A 31 -10.91 -4.79 -0.35
C MET A 31 -10.49 -5.20 1.07
N ARG A 32 -10.51 -6.50 1.37
CA ARG A 32 -10.07 -7.02 2.68
C ARG A 32 -8.57 -6.75 2.92
N ALA A 33 -7.73 -6.94 1.92
CA ALA A 33 -6.30 -6.68 2.02
C ALA A 33 -6.01 -5.18 2.22
N LEU A 34 -6.73 -4.30 1.52
CA LEU A 34 -6.63 -2.84 1.71
C LEU A 34 -7.04 -2.40 3.11
N ASP A 35 -8.10 -2.99 3.66
CA ASP A 35 -8.52 -2.74 5.04
C ASP A 35 -7.43 -3.12 6.04
N GLY A 36 -6.76 -4.26 5.83
CA GLY A 36 -5.59 -4.67 6.59
C GLY A 36 -4.42 -3.67 6.49
N ALA A 37 -4.11 -3.19 5.28
CA ALA A 37 -3.05 -2.19 5.06
C ALA A 37 -3.33 -0.86 5.79
N PHE A 38 -4.59 -0.38 5.78
CA PHE A 38 -4.96 0.84 6.48
C PHE A 38 -5.04 0.66 8.00
N THR A 39 -5.42 -0.53 8.47
CA THR A 39 -5.32 -0.89 9.89
C THR A 39 -3.86 -0.81 10.35
N ALA A 40 -2.92 -1.37 9.58
CA ALA A 40 -1.48 -1.28 9.87
C ALA A 40 -0.96 0.17 9.89
N CYS A 41 -1.48 1.05 9.01
CA CYS A 41 -1.16 2.49 9.06
C CYS A 41 -1.57 3.12 10.40
N GLY A 42 -2.76 2.79 10.91
CA GLY A 42 -3.26 3.27 12.20
C GLY A 42 -2.43 2.78 13.38
N GLU A 43 -2.13 1.47 13.41
CA GLU A 43 -1.29 0.86 14.45
C GLU A 43 0.14 1.42 14.45
N ALA A 44 0.72 1.65 13.28
CA ALA A 44 2.02 2.29 13.14
C ALA A 44 1.99 3.73 13.65
N ALA A 45 1.03 4.54 13.19
CA ALA A 45 0.90 5.94 13.56
C ALA A 45 0.75 6.16 15.07
N GLY A 46 0.05 5.26 15.78
CA GLY A 46 -0.11 5.29 17.24
C GLY A 46 1.20 5.22 18.04
N LYS A 47 2.32 4.85 17.41
CA LYS A 47 3.65 4.77 18.03
C LYS A 47 4.39 6.12 18.06
N TYR A 48 3.84 7.17 17.44
CA TYR A 48 4.50 8.47 17.24
C TYR A 48 3.84 9.57 18.08
N ALA A 49 4.59 10.65 18.34
CA ALA A 49 4.11 11.78 19.12
C ALA A 49 2.98 12.58 18.43
N ASP A 50 3.00 12.62 17.09
CA ASP A 50 1.93 13.19 16.26
C ASP A 50 1.35 12.07 15.36
N PRO A 51 0.40 11.28 15.88
CA PRO A 51 -0.16 10.16 15.15
C PRO A 51 -0.96 10.61 13.91
N GLU A 52 -1.59 11.79 13.95
CA GLU A 52 -2.40 12.27 12.83
C GLU A 52 -1.53 12.62 11.61
N ALA A 53 -0.41 13.32 11.82
CA ALA A 53 0.52 13.63 10.75
C ALA A 53 1.16 12.38 10.14
N VAL A 54 1.51 11.39 10.97
CA VAL A 54 2.11 10.14 10.50
C VAL A 54 1.08 9.30 9.74
N LEU A 55 -0.15 9.17 10.26
CA LEU A 55 -1.23 8.43 9.59
C LEU A 55 -1.49 8.98 8.19
N LYS A 56 -1.61 10.31 8.04
CA LYS A 56 -1.82 10.96 6.73
C LYS A 56 -0.70 10.64 5.74
N ARG A 57 0.55 10.55 6.20
CA ARG A 57 1.70 10.22 5.35
C ARG A 57 1.69 8.74 4.96
N LEU A 58 1.53 7.83 5.91
CA LEU A 58 1.50 6.38 5.66
C LEU A 58 0.35 6.00 4.70
N VAL A 59 -0.86 6.54 4.94
CA VAL A 59 -2.01 6.31 4.05
C VAL A 59 -1.74 6.83 2.64
N ARG A 60 -1.12 8.02 2.51
CA ARG A 60 -0.77 8.58 1.20
C ARG A 60 0.20 7.66 0.45
N GLU A 61 1.22 7.14 1.12
CA GLU A 61 2.20 6.22 0.53
C GLU A 61 1.56 4.89 0.09
N ALA A 62 0.72 4.30 0.94
CA ALA A 62 -0.03 3.10 0.61
C ALA A 62 -0.94 3.29 -0.61
N VAL A 63 -1.70 4.40 -0.67
CA VAL A 63 -2.57 4.74 -1.81
C VAL A 63 -1.77 4.95 -3.09
N PHE A 64 -0.63 5.65 -3.01
CA PHE A 64 0.23 5.89 -4.17
C PHE A 64 0.78 4.58 -4.74
N GLU A 65 1.32 3.70 -3.89
CA GLU A 65 1.86 2.40 -4.29
C GLU A 65 0.76 1.52 -4.92
N TYR A 66 -0.40 1.43 -4.28
CA TYR A 66 -1.55 0.69 -4.81
C TYR A 66 -1.96 1.20 -6.20
N GLY A 67 -2.07 2.52 -6.36
CA GLY A 67 -2.41 3.16 -7.63
C GLY A 67 -1.40 2.85 -8.73
N ALA A 68 -0.10 2.92 -8.42
CA ALA A 68 0.99 2.60 -9.34
C ALA A 68 0.89 1.16 -9.84
N VAL A 69 0.76 0.18 -8.95
CA VAL A 69 0.69 -1.25 -9.30
C VAL A 69 -0.58 -1.55 -10.10
N ARG A 70 -1.75 -1.01 -9.72
CA ARG A 70 -3.01 -1.20 -10.47
C ARG A 70 -2.97 -0.58 -11.86
N SER A 71 -2.24 0.51 -12.05
CA SER A 71 -2.05 1.11 -13.38
C SER A 71 -1.22 0.20 -14.29
N GLN A 72 -0.15 -0.39 -13.76
CA GLN A 72 0.71 -1.33 -14.48
C GLN A 72 -0.04 -2.62 -14.83
N HIS A 73 -0.79 -3.19 -13.88
CA HIS A 73 -1.58 -4.41 -14.11
C HIS A 73 -2.61 -4.24 -15.23
N ARG A 74 -3.34 -3.10 -15.25
CA ARG A 74 -4.31 -2.79 -16.31
C ARG A 74 -3.66 -2.59 -17.68
N ASN A 75 -2.43 -2.09 -17.72
CA ASN A 75 -1.70 -1.93 -18.99
C ASN A 75 -1.19 -3.28 -19.50
N ALA A 76 -0.76 -4.19 -18.62
CA ALA A 76 -0.37 -5.54 -18.98
C ALA A 76 -1.57 -6.34 -19.56
N GLU A 77 -2.75 -6.24 -18.96
CA GLU A 77 -3.99 -6.89 -19.46
C GLU A 77 -4.47 -6.35 -20.82
N ARG A 78 -4.07 -5.13 -21.21
CA ARG A 78 -4.50 -4.47 -22.46
C ARG A 78 -3.56 -4.68 -23.63
N THR A 79 -2.39 -5.27 -23.42
CA THR A 79 -1.42 -5.53 -24.48
C THR A 79 -1.61 -6.97 -24.93
N PRO A 80 -2.38 -7.26 -26.00
CA PRO A 80 -2.49 -8.62 -26.50
C PRO A 80 -1.12 -9.10 -26.96
N GLU A 81 -0.77 -10.34 -26.62
CA GLU A 81 0.41 -11.01 -27.19
C GLU A 81 0.38 -10.88 -28.72
N PRO A 82 1.52 -10.60 -29.38
CA PRO A 82 1.58 -10.65 -30.82
C PRO A 82 1.23 -12.08 -31.24
N VAL A 83 0.09 -12.23 -31.91
CA VAL A 83 -0.26 -13.48 -32.59
C VAL A 83 0.85 -13.74 -33.60
N LEU A 84 1.71 -14.71 -33.30
CA LEU A 84 2.77 -15.21 -34.19
C LEU A 84 2.18 -15.93 -35.39
#